data_AF-A0AAI8STJ1-F1
#
_entry.id   AF-A0AAI8STJ1-F1
#
_cell.length_a   1.000
_cell.length_b   1.000
_cell.length_c   1.000
_cell.angle_alpha   90.00
_cell.angle_beta   90.00
_cell.angle_gamma   90.00
#
_symmetry.space_group_name_H-M   'P 1'
#
loop_
_entity.id
_entity.type
_entity.pdbx_description
1 polymer ?
#
loop_
_entity_poly.entity_id
_entity_poly.type
_entity_poly.pdbx_seq_one_letter_code
_entity_poly.pdbx_strand_id
1 'polypeptide(L)' 'MLPRLCLPRKSAWQWARLAVCYAATGDGDKALACVRHGHALVPDLTIAQIVDECRMERAEDREQLRQGLLVAGWDTGI' A
#
# COMPACT_ATOMS: atom_id res chain seq x y z
N MET A 1 -23.03 24.06 1.31
CA MET A 1 -21.93 23.17 1.74
C MET A 1 -22.45 21.74 1.68
N LEU A 2 -22.05 20.96 0.67
CA LEU A 2 -22.41 19.55 0.58
C LEU A 2 -21.60 18.75 1.63
N PRO A 3 -22.22 17.83 2.38
CA PRO A 3 -21.51 17.00 3.34
C PRO A 3 -20.49 16.16 2.58
N ARG A 4 -19.22 16.21 3.02
CA ARG A 4 -18.16 15.34 2.51
C ARG A 4 -18.69 13.90 2.57
N LEU A 5 -18.92 13.28 1.41
CA LEU A 5 -19.37 11.90 1.31
C LEU A 5 -18.52 11.06 2.27
N CYS A 6 -19.17 10.42 3.23
CA CYS A 6 -18.57 9.53 4.22
C CYS A 6 -18.11 8.24 3.54
N LEU A 7 -17.14 8.32 2.62
CA LEU A 7 -16.45 7.12 2.17
C LEU A 7 -15.57 6.64 3.32
N PRO A 8 -15.59 5.34 3.64
CA PRO A 8 -14.76 4.80 4.70
C PRO A 8 -13.30 5.19 4.42
N ARG A 9 -12.63 5.69 5.46
CA ARG A 9 -11.19 6.01 5.38
C ARG A 9 -10.47 4.74 4.97
N LYS A 10 -9.55 4.88 4.01
CA LYS A 10 -8.75 3.74 3.56
C LYS A 10 -7.91 3.20 4.70
N SER A 11 -7.87 1.89 4.86
CA SER A 11 -6.95 1.23 5.80
C SER A 11 -5.51 1.32 5.28
N ALA A 12 -4.52 1.08 6.14
CA ALA A 12 -3.11 1.04 5.74
C ALA A 12 -2.85 -0.01 4.64
N TRP A 13 -3.50 -1.18 4.71
CA TRP A 13 -3.45 -2.22 3.67
C TRP A 13 -4.04 -1.78 2.33
N GLN A 14 -5.11 -0.98 2.34
CA GLN A 14 -5.66 -0.42 1.11
C GLN A 14 -4.72 0.61 0.48
N TRP A 15 -4.03 1.41 1.30
CA TRP A 15 -2.95 2.29 0.82
C TRP A 15 -1.77 1.52 0.25
N ALA A 16 -1.36 0.42 0.89
CA ALA A 16 -0.31 -0.47 0.39
C ALA A 16 -0.61 -1.02 -1.00
N ARG A 17 -1.83 -1.52 -1.22
CA ARG A 17 -2.26 -2.03 -2.52
C ARG A 17 -2.29 -0.91 -3.58
N LEU A 18 -2.74 0.29 -3.23
CA LEU A 18 -2.70 1.43 -4.15
C LEU A 18 -1.27 1.87 -4.49
N ALA A 19 -0.35 1.82 -3.53
CA ALA A 19 1.04 2.15 -3.75
C ALA A 19 1.65 1.22 -4.82
N VAL A 20 1.38 -0.09 -4.74
CA VAL A 20 1.79 -1.06 -5.77
C VAL A 20 1.21 -0.72 -7.13
N CYS A 21 -0.08 -0.37 -7.21
CA CYS A 21 -0.70 -0.01 -8.48
C CYS A 21 -0.04 1.22 -9.12
N TYR A 22 0.21 2.28 -8.34
CA TYR A 22 0.85 3.48 -8.85
C TYR A 22 2.30 3.24 -9.27
N ALA A 23 3.05 2.46 -8.49
CA ALA A 23 4.40 2.02 -8.82
C ALA A 23 4.41 1.24 -10.15
N ALA A 24 3.45 0.34 -10.35
CA ALA A 24 3.32 -0.44 -11.60
C ALA A 24 3.01 0.45 -12.82
N THR A 25 2.33 1.59 -12.63
CA THR A 25 2.08 2.57 -13.71
C THR A 25 3.21 3.58 -13.92
N GLY A 26 4.29 3.50 -13.13
CA GLY A 26 5.42 4.45 -13.18
C GLY A 26 5.15 5.79 -12.48
N ASP A 27 4.04 5.91 -11.73
CA ASP A 27 3.67 7.12 -11.00
C ASP A 27 4.26 7.07 -9.58
N GLY A 28 5.58 7.27 -9.51
CA GLY A 28 6.36 7.16 -8.26
C GLY A 28 5.92 8.14 -7.17
N ASP A 29 5.53 9.36 -7.55
CA ASP A 29 5.07 10.39 -6.59
C ASP A 29 3.77 9.96 -5.91
N LYS A 30 2.80 9.42 -6.66
CA LYS A 30 1.57 8.90 -6.06
C LYS A 30 1.81 7.62 -5.27
N ALA A 31 2.73 6.77 -5.70
CA ALA A 31 3.12 5.59 -4.93
C ALA A 31 3.67 6.00 -3.56
N LEU A 32 4.61 6.95 -3.52
CA LEU A 32 5.20 7.46 -2.28
C LEU A 32 4.16 8.18 -1.39
N ALA A 33 3.24 8.94 -1.98
CA ALA A 33 2.13 9.53 -1.23
C ALA A 33 1.26 8.46 -0.55
N CYS A 34 0.99 7.35 -1.23
CA CYS A 34 0.25 6.21 -0.65
C CYS A 34 1.03 5.57 0.50
N VAL A 35 2.35 5.36 0.35
CA VAL A 35 3.23 4.86 1.42
C VAL A 35 3.15 5.75 2.66
N ARG A 36 3.30 7.07 2.48
CA ARG A 36 3.18 8.05 3.58
C ARG A 36 1.85 7.98 4.30
N HIS A 37 0.74 7.87 3.55
CA HIS A 37 -0.59 7.72 4.15
C HIS A 37 -0.77 6.39 4.88
N GLY A 38 -0.17 5.31 4.36
CA GLY A 38 -0.15 4.00 5.02
C GLY A 38 0.58 4.03 6.36
N HIS A 39 1.82 4.49 6.37
CA HIS A 39 2.63 4.59 7.60
C HIS A 39 2.05 5.60 8.59
N ALA A 40 1.42 6.69 8.13
CA ALA A 40 0.74 7.62 9.04
C ALA A 40 -0.42 6.97 9.82
N LEU A 41 -0.99 5.87 9.31
CA LEU A 41 -2.05 5.11 9.99
C LEU A 41 -1.47 3.98 10.84
N VAL A 42 -0.49 3.25 10.32
CA VAL A 42 0.19 2.15 11.00
C VAL A 42 1.69 2.24 10.70
N PRO A 43 2.48 2.92 11.54
CA PRO A 43 3.89 3.21 11.27
C PRO A 43 4.74 1.95 11.08
N ASP A 44 4.48 0.92 11.89
CA ASP A 44 5.25 -0.33 11.91
C ASP A 44 4.69 -1.39 10.97
N LEU A 45 3.81 -1.02 10.02
CA LEU A 45 3.22 -1.98 9.09
C LEU A 45 4.24 -2.46 8.07
N THR A 46 4.71 -3.68 8.27
CA THR A 46 5.72 -4.32 7.42
C THR A 46 5.12 -4.90 6.13
N ILE A 47 5.96 -5.06 5.11
CA ILE A 47 5.58 -5.78 3.89
C ILE A 47 5.10 -7.21 4.19
N ALA A 48 5.75 -7.90 5.13
CA ALA A 48 5.37 -9.26 5.52
C ALA A 48 3.94 -9.32 6.07
N GLN A 49 3.56 -8.39 6.95
CA GLN A 49 2.20 -8.29 7.48
C GLN A 49 1.16 -7.95 6.41
N ILE A 50 1.53 -7.11 5.43
CA ILE A 50 0.63 -6.76 4.32
C ILE A 50 0.36 -7.99 3.45
N VAL A 51 1.42 -8.73 3.09
CA VAL A 51 1.31 -9.93 2.25
C VAL A 51 0.51 -11.02 2.96
N ASP A 52 0.71 -11.19 4.27
CA ASP A 52 -0.02 -12.17 5.09
C ASP A 52 -1.51 -11.83 5.19
N GLU A 53 -1.86 -10.57 5.48
CA GLU A 53 -3.27 -10.14 5.56
C GLU A 53 -4.00 -10.27 4.21
N CYS A 54 -3.31 -10.09 3.09
CA CYS A 54 -3.94 -10.23 1.78
C CYS A 54 -4.44 -11.66 1.48
N ARG A 55 -4.04 -12.67 2.28
CA ARG A 55 -4.50 -14.07 2.19
C ARG A 55 -4.51 -14.62 0.75
N MET A 56 -3.53 -14.24 -0.05
CA MET A 56 -3.44 -14.67 -1.45
C MET A 56 -3.00 -16.13 -1.49
N GLU A 57 -3.74 -16.98 -2.20
CA GLU A 57 -3.50 -18.43 -2.24
C GLU A 57 -2.20 -18.77 -2.98
N ARG A 58 -1.94 -18.10 -4.10
CA ARG A 58 -0.78 -18.36 -4.96
C ARG A 58 0.47 -17.66 -4.43
N ALA A 59 1.57 -18.40 -4.37
CA ALA A 59 2.88 -17.87 -3.98
C ALA A 59 3.38 -16.78 -4.93
N GLU A 60 3.10 -16.92 -6.22
CA GLU A 60 3.46 -15.94 -7.27
C GLU A 60 2.80 -14.59 -7.00
N ASP A 61 1.50 -14.58 -6.68
CA ASP A 61 0.76 -13.35 -6.41
C ASP A 61 1.29 -12.64 -5.15
N ARG A 62 1.65 -13.41 -4.12
CA ARG A 62 2.29 -12.89 -2.90
C ARG A 62 3.63 -12.25 -3.20
N GLU A 63 4.47 -12.91 -4.01
CA GLU A 63 5.77 -12.37 -4.40
C GLU A 63 5.63 -11.13 -5.28
N GLN A 64 4.67 -11.11 -6.21
CA GLN A 64 4.40 -9.93 -7.03
C GLN A 64 3.95 -8.73 -6.17
N LEU A 65 3.10 -8.97 -5.17
CA LEU A 65 2.70 -7.94 -4.21
C LEU A 65 3.91 -7.43 -3.42
N ARG A 66 4.76 -8.34 -2.91
CA ARG A 66 5.98 -8.01 -2.16
C ARG A 66 6.93 -7.13 -2.98
N GLN A 67 7.19 -7.51 -4.22
CA GLN A 67 8.04 -6.73 -5.13
C GLN A 67 7.45 -5.36 -5.45
N GLY A 68 6.13 -5.30 -5.69
CA GLY A 68 5.44 -4.04 -5.91
C GLY A 68 5.57 -3.07 -4.73
N LEU A 69 5.50 -3.59 -3.49
CA LEU A 69 5.68 -2.78 -2.28
C LEU A 69 7.11 -2.28 -2.11
N LEU A 70 8.11 -3.10 -2.47
CA LEU A 70 9.50 -2.67 -2.50
C LEU A 70 9.72 -1.53 -3.52
N VAL A 71 9.22 -1.68 -4.74
CA VAL A 71 9.32 -0.65 -5.79
C VAL A 71 8.58 0.63 -5.39
N ALA A 72 7.46 0.51 -4.68
CA ALA A 72 6.73 1.65 -4.17
C ALA A 72 7.46 2.39 -3.03
N GLY A 73 8.51 1.81 -2.44
CA GLY A 73 9.26 2.39 -1.32
C GLY A 73 8.63 2.13 0.04
N TRP A 74 7.88 1.03 0.22
CA TRP A 74 7.22 0.72 1.49
C TRP A 74 8.22 0.38 2.60
N ASP A 75 9.35 -0.26 2.29
CA ASP A 75 10.36 -0.66 3.28
C ASP A 75 11.43 0.41 3.52
N THR A 76 11.41 1.49 2.74
CA THR A 76 12.45 2.53 2.80
C THR A 76 12.31 3.49 3.98
N GLY A 77 11.47 3.16 4.99
CA GLY A 77 11.36 3.87 6.27
C GLY A 77 11.52 5.38 6.12
N ILE A 78 10.44 6.05 5.71
CA ILE A 78 10.41 7.51 5.49
C ILE A 78 11.08 8.25 6.65
#